data_AF-A0A7S9E030-F1
#
_entry.id   AF-A0A7S9E030-F1
#
_cell.length_a   1.000
_cell.length_b   1.000
_cell.length_c   1.000
_cell.angle_alpha   90.00
_cell.angle_beta   90.00
_cell.angle_gamma   90.00
#
_symmetry.space_group_name_H-M   'P 1'
#
loop_
_entity.id
_entity.type
_entity.pdbx_description
1 polymer ?
#
loop_
_entity_poly.entity_id
_entity_poly.type
_entity_poly.pdbx_seq_one_letter_code
_entity_poly.pdbx_strand_id
1 'polypeptide(L)'
;MKAWPIWKSVLTNSIWHSETLTLPAQRRGFHLITDDIIAALPQINTLKVGLLHLWLKHTSAGLTINENADPSVRTDLEAWFNHTVKEDTPYFTHTFEGSDDMPAHIKSSLLGCEVTIPIADGKLQLGTWQGIILAEHRDNGGERSIIATLNGCQR
;
A
#
# COMPACT_ATOMS: atom_id res chain seq x y z
N MET A 1 40.25 -18.10 -17.76
CA MET A 1 38.88 -17.88 -17.25
C MET A 1 38.48 -16.46 -17.60
N LYS A 2 37.62 -16.27 -18.62
CA LYS A 2 37.19 -14.95 -19.08
C LYS A 2 36.01 -14.48 -18.22
N ALA A 3 36.20 -13.40 -17.47
CA ALA A 3 35.10 -12.71 -16.81
C ALA A 3 34.17 -12.13 -17.89
N TRP A 4 32.92 -12.60 -17.93
CA TRP A 4 31.90 -12.18 -18.88
C TRP A 4 31.40 -10.76 -18.53
N PRO A 5 31.07 -9.90 -19.52
CA PRO A 5 30.81 -8.47 -19.31
C PRO A 5 29.40 -8.15 -18.76
N ILE A 6 28.98 -8.82 -17.69
CA ILE A 6 27.63 -8.65 -17.11
C ILE A 6 27.47 -7.24 -16.50
N TRP A 7 28.55 -6.67 -15.98
CA TRP A 7 28.51 -5.45 -15.18
C TRP A 7 28.29 -4.16 -15.98
N LYS A 8 28.60 -4.14 -17.28
CA LYS A 8 28.43 -2.92 -18.10
C LYS A 8 26.98 -2.67 -18.54
N SER A 9 26.12 -3.69 -18.64
CA SER A 9 24.73 -3.51 -19.12
C SER A 9 23.74 -3.14 -18.01
N VAL A 10 24.06 -3.40 -16.74
CA VAL A 10 23.18 -3.07 -15.60
C VAL A 10 23.14 -1.55 -15.34
N LEU A 11 24.22 -0.84 -15.63
CA LEU A 11 24.33 0.60 -15.36
C LEU A 11 23.56 1.48 -16.36
N THR A 12 23.21 0.98 -17.55
CA THR A 12 22.48 1.77 -18.57
C THR A 12 20.98 1.49 -18.62
N ASN A 13 20.51 0.41 -17.98
CA ASN A 13 19.10 -0.03 -18.03
C ASN A 13 18.36 0.13 -16.71
N SER A 14 18.93 0.84 -15.72
CA SER A 14 18.28 1.07 -14.43
C SER A 14 17.37 2.30 -14.48
N ILE A 15 16.12 2.15 -14.04
CA ILE A 15 15.13 3.23 -13.92
C ILE A 15 14.80 3.49 -12.45
N TRP A 16 14.63 4.78 -12.13
CA TRP A 16 13.93 5.25 -10.95
C TRP A 16 12.81 6.17 -11.41
N HIS A 17 11.59 5.86 -11.03
CA HIS A 17 10.41 6.69 -11.30
C HIS A 17 9.64 6.86 -10.01
N SER A 18 9.19 8.07 -9.71
CA SER A 18 8.40 8.34 -8.51
C SER A 18 7.31 9.34 -8.80
N GLU A 19 6.08 9.02 -8.40
CA GLU A 19 4.94 9.92 -8.54
C GLU A 19 3.99 9.81 -7.34
N THR A 20 3.13 10.82 -7.15
CA THR A 20 2.10 10.80 -6.12
C THR A 20 0.77 10.39 -6.75
N LEU A 21 0.18 9.33 -6.22
CA LEU A 21 -1.15 8.86 -6.57
C LEU A 21 -2.15 9.38 -5.53
N THR A 22 -3.30 9.85 -6.00
CA THR A 22 -4.42 10.23 -5.13
C THR A 22 -5.53 9.20 -5.27
N LEU A 23 -5.87 8.55 -4.16
CA LEU A 23 -7.03 7.67 -4.05
C LEU A 23 -8.23 8.49 -3.56
N PRO A 24 -9.42 8.24 -4.14
CA PRO A 24 -10.64 8.91 -3.70
C PRO A 24 -10.96 8.57 -2.25
N ALA A 25 -11.74 9.42 -1.60
CA ALA A 25 -12.20 9.17 -0.24
C ALA A 25 -12.95 7.84 -0.14
N GLN A 26 -12.58 7.04 0.85
CA GLN A 26 -13.23 5.79 1.16
C GLN A 26 -13.98 5.89 2.49
N ARG A 27 -15.03 5.08 2.65
CA ARG A 27 -15.61 4.84 3.96
C ARG A 27 -14.63 4.06 4.83
N ARG A 28 -14.80 4.07 6.16
CA ARG A 28 -14.05 3.17 7.05
C ARG A 28 -14.12 1.72 6.58
N GLY A 29 -12.97 1.03 6.62
CA GLY A 29 -12.82 -0.38 6.27
C GLY A 29 -11.59 -0.67 5.43
N PHE A 30 -11.51 -1.91 4.95
CA PHE A 30 -10.42 -2.41 4.12
C PHE A 30 -10.86 -2.43 2.65
N HIS A 31 -10.10 -1.78 1.77
CA HIS A 31 -10.42 -1.57 0.35
C HIS A 31 -9.33 -2.13 -0.55
N LEU A 32 -9.69 -3.02 -1.47
CA LEU A 32 -8.76 -3.47 -2.50
C LEU A 32 -8.50 -2.33 -3.48
N ILE A 33 -7.23 -1.95 -3.63
CA ILE A 33 -6.78 -0.85 -4.50
C ILE A 33 -5.79 -1.33 -5.56
N THR A 34 -5.66 -2.66 -5.75
CA THR A 34 -4.65 -3.24 -6.64
C THR A 34 -4.81 -2.76 -8.07
N ASP A 35 -6.04 -2.76 -8.58
CA ASP A 35 -6.34 -2.33 -9.95
C ASP A 35 -6.15 -0.81 -10.11
N ASP A 36 -6.49 -0.01 -9.10
CA ASP A 36 -6.26 1.43 -9.10
C ASP A 36 -4.76 1.74 -9.23
N ILE A 37 -3.92 1.04 -8.46
CA ILE A 37 -2.46 1.18 -8.50
C ILE A 37 -1.90 0.76 -9.87
N ILE A 38 -2.33 -0.38 -10.41
CA ILE A 38 -1.86 -0.87 -11.72
C ILE A 38 -2.28 0.10 -12.83
N ALA A 39 -3.52 0.58 -12.81
CA ALA A 39 -4.03 1.52 -13.79
C ALA A 39 -3.28 2.86 -13.75
N ALA A 40 -2.91 3.32 -12.56
CA ALA A 40 -2.17 4.56 -12.38
C ALA A 40 -0.68 4.45 -12.74
N LEU A 41 -0.11 3.24 -12.78
CA LEU A 41 1.32 3.01 -12.99
C LEU A 41 1.61 2.16 -14.25
N PRO A 42 1.26 2.62 -15.46
CA PRO A 42 1.52 1.88 -16.69
C PRO A 42 3.01 1.59 -16.90
N GLN A 43 3.92 2.39 -16.32
CA GLN A 43 5.37 2.26 -16.41
C GLN A 43 5.88 0.92 -15.84
N ILE A 44 5.10 0.24 -14.99
CA ILE A 44 5.39 -1.12 -14.52
C ILE A 44 5.68 -2.04 -15.72
N ASN A 45 4.95 -1.89 -16.83
CA ASN A 45 5.08 -2.76 -18.01
C ASN A 45 6.46 -2.71 -18.70
N THR A 46 7.24 -1.65 -18.45
CA THR A 46 8.58 -1.44 -19.02
C THR A 46 9.68 -2.18 -18.26
N LEU A 47 9.39 -2.63 -17.03
CA LEU A 47 10.35 -3.27 -16.14
C LEU A 47 10.47 -4.77 -16.41
N LYS A 48 11.71 -5.26 -16.51
CA LYS A 48 12.01 -6.69 -16.55
C LYS A 48 12.09 -7.28 -15.14
N VAL A 49 12.78 -6.59 -14.24
CA VAL A 49 12.92 -6.94 -12.82
C VAL A 49 12.97 -5.63 -12.04
N GLY A 50 12.23 -5.51 -10.94
CA GLY A 50 12.23 -4.31 -10.12
C GLY A 50 11.44 -4.45 -8.83
N LEU A 51 11.20 -3.32 -8.18
CA LEU A 51 10.29 -3.19 -7.05
C LEU A 51 9.33 -2.02 -7.30
N LEU A 52 8.11 -2.19 -6.81
CA LEU A 52 7.19 -1.10 -6.54
C LEU A 52 7.17 -0.89 -5.03
N HIS A 53 7.60 0.28 -4.59
CA HIS A 53 7.41 0.74 -3.21
C HIS A 53 6.24 1.72 -3.17
N LEU A 54 5.30 1.49 -2.26
CA LEU A 54 4.16 2.37 -2.01
C LEU A 54 4.27 2.92 -0.60
N TRP A 55 4.26 4.25 -0.47
CA TRP A 55 4.30 4.97 0.80
C TRP A 55 3.06 5.83 0.98
N LEU A 56 2.20 5.49 1.93
CA LEU A 56 1.01 6.24 2.28
C LEU A 56 1.38 7.46 3.14
N LYS A 57 1.03 8.66 2.67
CA LYS A 57 1.31 9.94 3.35
C LYS A 57 0.25 10.29 4.40
N HIS A 58 -0.22 9.32 5.17
CA HIS A 58 -1.32 9.49 6.14
C HIS A 58 -1.04 8.65 7.39
N THR A 59 -1.39 9.18 8.56
CA THR A 59 -1.11 8.55 9.87
C THR A 59 -2.35 7.91 10.48
N SER A 60 -3.52 8.04 9.85
CA SER A 60 -4.81 7.50 10.30
C SER A 60 -5.40 6.47 9.33
N ALA A 61 -4.60 6.02 8.36
CA ALA A 61 -4.91 4.93 7.45
C ALA A 61 -3.66 4.04 7.29
N GLY A 62 -3.82 2.80 6.85
CA GLY A 62 -2.73 1.85 6.67
C GLY A 62 -2.68 1.25 5.26
N LEU A 63 -1.53 0.67 4.90
CA LEU A 63 -1.39 -0.19 3.71
C LEU A 63 -1.04 -1.61 4.14
N THR A 64 -1.62 -2.59 3.47
CA THR A 64 -1.32 -4.00 3.70
C THR A 64 -1.50 -4.84 2.44
N ILE A 65 -0.98 -6.07 2.47
CA ILE A 65 -1.20 -7.07 1.43
C ILE A 65 -1.91 -8.27 2.07
N ASN A 66 -3.10 -8.59 1.58
CA ASN A 66 -3.88 -9.71 2.09
C ASN A 66 -4.79 -10.31 0.98
N GLU A 67 -5.68 -11.21 1.36
CA GLU A 67 -6.59 -11.90 0.45
C GLU A 67 -7.43 -10.94 -0.41
N ASN A 68 -7.46 -11.19 -1.72
CA ASN A 68 -8.17 -10.37 -2.71
C ASN A 68 -9.46 -11.02 -3.26
N ALA A 69 -9.80 -12.22 -2.82
CA ALA A 69 -10.90 -13.00 -3.39
C ALA A 69 -12.16 -12.97 -2.52
N ASP A 70 -12.08 -13.42 -1.26
CA ASP A 70 -13.24 -13.43 -0.38
C ASP A 70 -13.41 -12.07 0.33
N PRO A 71 -14.53 -11.35 0.11
CA PRO A 71 -14.78 -10.08 0.78
C PRO A 71 -14.92 -10.21 2.31
N SER A 72 -15.24 -11.40 2.85
CA SER A 72 -15.35 -11.63 4.29
C SER A 72 -14.04 -11.34 5.03
N VAL A 73 -12.88 -11.57 4.41
CA VAL A 73 -11.57 -11.24 5.00
C VAL A 73 -11.49 -9.76 5.35
N ARG A 74 -11.97 -8.87 4.47
CA ARG A 74 -11.96 -7.42 4.70
C ARG A 74 -12.97 -6.99 5.76
N THR A 75 -14.11 -7.67 5.84
CA THR A 75 -15.11 -7.45 6.89
C THR A 75 -14.61 -7.88 8.26
N ASP A 76 -13.99 -9.05 8.36
CA ASP A 76 -13.50 -9.62 9.62
C ASP A 76 -12.27 -8.86 10.13
N LEU A 77 -11.37 -8.41 9.25
CA LEU A 77 -10.29 -7.49 9.61
C LEU A 77 -10.84 -6.22 10.26
N GLU A 78 -11.83 -5.58 9.63
CA GLU A 78 -12.45 -4.37 10.17
C GLU A 78 -13.11 -4.62 11.54
N ALA A 79 -13.85 -5.72 11.67
CA ALA A 79 -14.48 -6.10 12.93
C ALA A 79 -13.44 -6.34 14.04
N TRP A 80 -12.35 -7.03 13.73
CA TRP A 80 -11.27 -7.31 14.67
C TRP A 80 -10.54 -6.04 15.12
N PHE A 81 -10.22 -5.14 14.19
CA PHE A 81 -9.56 -3.87 14.51
C PHE A 81 -10.45 -2.97 15.38
N ASN A 82 -11.75 -2.89 15.09
CA ASN A 82 -12.70 -2.12 15.91
C ASN A 82 -12.93 -2.75 17.30
N HIS A 83 -12.89 -4.07 17.39
CA HIS A 83 -12.98 -4.76 18.67
C HIS A 83 -11.73 -4.54 19.55
N THR A 84 -10.55 -4.59 18.94
CA THR A 84 -9.26 -4.55 19.64
C THR A 84 -8.83 -3.13 19.98
N VAL A 85 -9.04 -2.19 19.07
CA VAL A 85 -8.72 -0.77 19.22
C VAL A 85 -10.01 0.03 19.22
N LYS A 86 -10.63 0.12 20.40
CA LYS A 86 -11.95 0.73 20.58
C LYS A 86 -11.89 2.24 20.60
N GLU A 87 -12.88 2.84 19.97
CA GLU A 87 -13.22 4.25 20.18
C GLU A 87 -13.61 4.52 21.63
N ASP A 88 -13.52 5.79 22.03
CA ASP A 88 -13.92 6.28 23.36
C ASP A 88 -13.23 5.57 24.55
N THR A 89 -12.05 4.99 24.30
CA THR A 89 -11.25 4.36 25.35
C THR A 89 -10.78 5.44 26.34
N PRO A 90 -11.11 5.36 27.65
CA PRO A 90 -10.99 6.50 28.58
C PRO A 90 -9.59 7.08 28.80
N TYR A 91 -8.53 6.32 28.50
CA TYR A 91 -7.16 6.78 28.67
C TYR A 91 -6.55 7.38 27.39
N PHE A 92 -7.27 7.38 26.27
CA PHE A 92 -6.83 8.10 25.08
C PHE A 92 -7.02 9.60 25.26
N THR A 93 -5.94 10.36 25.07
CA THR A 93 -5.93 11.82 25.21
C THR A 93 -5.92 12.55 23.87
N HIS A 94 -5.67 11.84 22.76
CA HIS A 94 -5.63 12.38 21.41
C HIS A 94 -6.99 12.19 20.73
N THR A 95 -7.92 13.10 21.00
CA THR A 95 -9.33 12.99 20.57
C THR A 95 -9.81 14.26 19.86
N PHE A 96 -8.89 15.04 19.28
CA PHE A 96 -9.19 16.35 18.73
C PHE A 96 -10.08 16.26 17.49
N GLU A 97 -9.98 15.15 16.74
CA GLU A 97 -10.71 14.95 15.50
C GLU A 97 -11.86 13.92 15.61
N GLY A 98 -12.31 13.60 16.83
CA GLY A 98 -13.42 12.69 17.08
C GLY A 98 -13.05 11.41 17.84
N SER A 99 -14.04 10.54 18.05
CA SER A 99 -13.90 9.27 18.79
C SER A 99 -12.92 8.30 18.13
N ASP A 100 -12.72 8.44 16.82
CA ASP A 100 -11.90 7.57 15.99
C ASP A 100 -10.48 8.08 15.70
N ASP A 101 -10.11 9.25 16.23
CA ASP A 101 -8.82 9.90 16.02
C ASP A 101 -7.64 9.04 16.52
N MET A 102 -7.49 8.88 17.84
CA MET A 102 -6.45 7.99 18.41
C MET A 102 -6.56 6.53 17.93
N PRO A 103 -7.75 5.90 17.88
CA PRO A 103 -7.88 4.54 17.35
C PRO A 103 -7.31 4.39 15.94
N ALA A 104 -7.58 5.32 15.03
CA ALA A 104 -7.07 5.25 13.67
C ALA A 104 -5.54 5.33 13.62
N HIS A 105 -4.91 6.14 14.47
CA HIS A 105 -3.46 6.19 14.59
C HIS A 105 -2.84 4.89 15.08
N ILE A 106 -3.47 4.22 16.06
CA ILE A 106 -3.02 2.91 16.55
C ILE A 106 -3.16 1.86 15.45
N LYS A 107 -4.34 1.79 14.79
CA LYS A 107 -4.59 0.82 13.71
C LYS A 107 -3.62 1.02 12.54
N SER A 108 -3.35 2.27 12.15
CA SER A 108 -2.32 2.63 11.17
C SER A 108 -0.93 2.18 11.62
N SER A 109 -0.55 2.38 12.89
CA SER A 109 0.76 1.97 13.42
C SER A 109 0.93 0.44 13.49
N LEU A 110 -0.17 -0.31 13.65
CA LEU A 110 -0.15 -1.78 13.66
C LEU A 110 0.03 -2.37 12.26
N LEU A 111 -0.56 -1.75 11.23
CA LEU A 111 -0.42 -2.19 9.84
C LEU A 111 0.86 -1.65 9.19
N GLY A 112 1.18 -0.39 9.45
CA GLY A 112 2.18 0.39 8.73
C GLY A 112 1.58 1.22 7.59
N CYS A 113 2.42 2.12 7.07
CA CYS A 113 2.06 3.04 5.98
C CYS A 113 2.72 2.66 4.65
N GLU A 114 3.37 1.50 4.54
CA GLU A 114 4.11 1.13 3.34
C GLU A 114 3.98 -0.35 2.97
N VAL A 115 4.10 -0.63 1.67
CA VAL A 115 4.28 -1.97 1.13
C VAL A 115 5.30 -1.94 -0.01
N THR A 116 6.09 -3.01 -0.15
CA THR A 116 7.03 -3.17 -1.27
C THR A 116 6.73 -4.47 -2.00
N ILE A 117 6.49 -4.39 -3.31
CA ILE A 117 6.07 -5.51 -4.15
C ILE A 117 7.13 -5.76 -5.23
N PRO A 118 7.61 -7.00 -5.42
CA PRO A 118 8.50 -7.31 -6.53
C PRO A 118 7.81 -7.18 -7.88
N ILE A 119 8.56 -6.78 -8.89
CA ILE A 119 8.12 -6.71 -10.28
C ILE A 119 8.96 -7.70 -11.08
N ALA A 120 8.29 -8.52 -11.87
CA ALA A 120 8.94 -9.33 -12.89
C ALA A 120 8.11 -9.30 -14.17
N ASP A 121 8.79 -9.12 -15.29
CA ASP A 121 8.19 -9.13 -16.62
C ASP A 121 6.94 -8.25 -16.74
N GLY A 122 7.07 -7.00 -16.28
CA GLY A 122 6.04 -5.99 -16.39
C GLY A 122 4.80 -6.26 -15.54
N LYS A 123 4.91 -7.12 -14.52
CA LYS A 123 3.82 -7.51 -13.64
C LYS A 123 4.25 -7.47 -12.18
N LEU A 124 3.34 -6.99 -11.32
CA LEU A 124 3.47 -7.16 -9.88
C LEU A 124 3.48 -8.66 -9.54
N GLN A 125 4.45 -9.10 -8.75
CA GLN A 125 4.60 -10.48 -8.31
C GLN A 125 3.83 -10.72 -7.02
N LEU A 126 2.52 -10.48 -7.07
CA LEU A 126 1.60 -10.85 -6.00
C LEU A 126 1.29 -12.35 -6.12
N GLY A 127 1.12 -13.03 -4.98
CA GLY A 127 0.55 -14.38 -4.97
C GLY A 127 -0.88 -14.38 -5.50
N THR A 128 -1.40 -15.55 -5.88
CA THR A 128 -2.75 -15.71 -6.47
C THR A 128 -3.84 -15.00 -5.68
N TRP A 129 -3.73 -15.06 -4.35
CA TRP A 129 -4.70 -14.47 -3.44
C TRP A 129 -4.27 -13.11 -2.89
N GLN A 130 -3.10 -12.59 -3.24
CA GLN A 130 -2.63 -11.33 -2.66
C GLN A 130 -3.15 -10.12 -3.43
N GLY A 131 -3.67 -9.14 -2.71
CA GLY A 131 -4.00 -7.81 -3.21
C GLY A 131 -3.49 -6.71 -2.28
N ILE A 132 -3.20 -5.56 -2.86
CA ILE A 132 -2.86 -4.32 -2.15
C ILE A 132 -4.16 -3.73 -1.58
N ILE A 133 -4.16 -3.47 -0.29
CA ILE A 133 -5.31 -2.98 0.47
C ILE A 133 -4.99 -1.65 1.14
N LEU A 134 -5.87 -0.67 0.96
CA LEU A 134 -5.97 0.53 1.80
C LEU A 134 -6.87 0.22 2.98
N ALA A 135 -6.35 0.37 4.20
CA ALA A 135 -7.14 0.30 5.42
C ALA A 135 -7.49 1.73 5.87
N GLU A 136 -8.72 2.15 5.58
CA GLU A 136 -9.26 3.43 6.04
C GLU A 136 -9.82 3.25 7.45
N HIS A 137 -9.26 3.93 8.44
CA HIS A 137 -9.69 3.77 9.83
C HIS A 137 -10.57 4.91 10.33
N ARG A 138 -10.70 5.99 9.56
CA ARG A 138 -11.55 7.13 9.89
C ARG A 138 -12.91 7.00 9.21
N ASP A 139 -13.97 7.43 9.89
CA ASP A 139 -15.31 7.51 9.29
C ASP A 139 -15.36 8.62 8.22
N ASN A 140 -14.56 9.68 8.41
CA ASN A 140 -14.45 10.82 7.50
C ASN A 140 -12.97 11.10 7.13
N GLY A 141 -12.31 10.11 6.53
CA GLY A 141 -10.87 10.16 6.24
C GLY A 141 -10.44 11.06 5.08
N GLY A 142 -11.35 11.36 4.15
CA GLY A 142 -11.04 12.11 2.94
C GLY A 142 -10.17 11.33 1.95
N GLU A 143 -9.61 12.02 0.96
CA GLU A 143 -8.71 11.43 -0.03
C GLU A 143 -7.38 10.98 0.59
N ARG A 144 -6.79 9.93 0.02
CA ARG A 144 -5.50 9.39 0.46
C ARG A 144 -4.44 9.58 -0.61
N SER A 145 -3.22 9.88 -0.19
CA SER A 145 -2.09 10.15 -1.08
C SER A 145 -1.00 9.12 -0.86
N ILE A 146 -0.57 8.48 -1.93
CA ILE A 146 0.47 7.46 -1.92
C ILE A 146 1.61 7.92 -2.81
N ILE A 147 2.84 7.91 -2.31
CA ILE A 147 4.03 7.99 -3.17
C ILE A 147 4.27 6.59 -3.71
N ALA A 148 4.22 6.45 -5.03
CA ALA A 148 4.63 5.25 -5.72
C ALA A 148 6.04 5.45 -6.28
N THR A 149 6.97 4.60 -5.89
CA THR A 149 8.34 4.59 -6.39
C THR A 149 8.62 3.25 -7.08
N LEU A 150 8.97 3.32 -8.36
CA LEU A 150 9.41 2.19 -9.17
C LEU A 150 10.91 2.25 -9.32
N ASN A 151 11.59 1.14 -9.04
CA ASN A 151 13.01 1.00 -9.34
C ASN A 151 13.34 -0.38 -9.90
N GLY A 152 14.23 -0.46 -10.88
CA GLY A 152 14.59 -1.75 -11.46
C GLY A 152 15.30 -1.64 -12.80
N CYS A 153 15.44 -2.78 -13.47
CA CYS A 153 16.00 -2.87 -14.81
C CYS A 153 14.89 -2.92 -15.87
N GLN A 154 15.00 -2.09 -16.89
CA GLN A 154 14.12 -2.10 -18.06
C GLN A 154 14.35 -3.33 -18.94
N ARG A 155 13.33 -3.64 -19.75
CA ARG A 155 13.34 -4.70 -20.76
C ARG A 155 14.23 -4.41 -21.95
#